data_AF-A0A2U3LU46-F1
#
_entry.id   AF-A0A2U3LU46-F1
#
_cell.length_a   1.000
_cell.length_b   1.000
_cell.length_c   1.000
_cell.angle_alpha   90.00
_cell.angle_beta   90.00
_cell.angle_gamma   90.00
#
_symmetry.space_group_name_H-M   'P 1'
#
loop_
_entity.id
_entity.type
_entity.pdbx_description
1 polymer ?
#
loop_
_entity_poly.entity_id
_entity_poly.type
_entity_poly.pdbx_seq_one_letter_code
_entity_poly.pdbx_strand_id
1 'polypeptide(L)' 'MDQVRQVSLGTIGVRGTPTILLVDGKGVVTKLWTGKLQAQAEDEVLAALRGVRS' A
#
# COMPACT_ATOMS: atom_id res chain seq x y z
N MET A 1 2.11 14.96 19.67
CA MET A 1 0.67 14.76 19.48
C MET A 1 0.51 14.05 18.16
N ASP A 2 0.31 12.73 18.18
CA ASP A 2 0.14 11.96 16.96
C ASP A 2 -1.31 12.12 16.46
N GLN A 3 -1.48 12.69 15.27
CA GLN A 3 -2.79 12.87 14.67
C GLN A 3 -3.21 11.57 13.98
N VAL A 4 -4.09 10.79 14.62
CA VAL A 4 -4.68 9.61 14.00
C VAL A 4 -5.80 10.04 13.05
N ARG A 5 -5.68 9.67 11.78
CA ARG A 5 -6.74 9.87 10.77
C ARG A 5 -7.46 8.55 10.54
N GLN A 6 -8.75 8.51 10.87
CA GLN A 6 -9.62 7.37 10.56
C GLN A 6 -10.29 7.59 9.20
N VAL A 7 -10.23 6.56 8.36
CA VAL A 7 -10.91 6.52 7.07
C VAL A 7 -11.54 5.15 6.90
N SER A 8 -12.61 5.07 6.11
CA SER A 8 -13.15 3.77 5.73
C SER A 8 -12.16 3.05 4.82
N LEU A 9 -11.92 1.76 5.06
CA LEU A 9 -10.98 0.97 4.27
C LEU A 9 -11.38 0.95 2.78
N GLY A 10 -12.67 0.92 2.48
CA GLY A 10 -13.18 1.01 1.11
C GLY A 10 -12.83 2.33 0.42
N THR A 11 -12.70 3.44 1.16
CA THR A 11 -12.36 4.75 0.58
C THR A 11 -10.89 4.86 0.18
N ILE A 12 -10.04 3.94 0.67
CA ILE A 12 -8.62 3.82 0.27
C ILE A 12 -8.37 2.57 -0.60
N GLY A 13 -9.43 2.01 -1.19
CA GLY A 13 -9.34 0.90 -2.15
C GLY A 13 -9.20 -0.49 -1.55
N VAL A 14 -9.18 -0.61 -0.22
CA VAL A 14 -9.12 -1.90 0.49
C VAL A 14 -10.50 -2.54 0.46
N ARG A 15 -10.65 -3.57 -0.38
CA ARG A 15 -11.92 -4.28 -0.61
C ARG A 15 -12.04 -5.61 0.13
N GLY A 16 -10.97 -6.05 0.78
CA GLY A 16 -10.91 -7.32 1.51
C GLY A 16 -9.51 -7.60 2.03
N THR A 17 -9.31 -8.78 2.59
CA THR A 17 -7.99 -9.26 3.03
C THR A 17 -7.61 -10.55 2.30
N PRO A 18 -6.31 -10.84 2.13
CA PRO A 18 -5.15 -9.97 2.42
C PRO A 18 -5.05 -8.80 1.43
N THR A 19 -4.51 -7.65 1.86
CA THR A 19 -4.23 -6.49 0.99
C THR A 19 -2.95 -5.81 1.45
N ILE A 20 -2.09 -5.40 0.51
CA ILE A 20 -0.88 -4.60 0.75
C ILE A 20 -1.09 -3.19 0.22
N LEU A 21 -0.72 -2.19 1.02
CA LEU A 21 -0.72 -0.79 0.64
C LEU A 21 0.71 -0.25 0.71
N LEU A 22 1.14 0.43 -0.35
CA LEU A 22 2.37 1.22 -0.32
C LEU A 22 2.01 2.68 -0.05
N VAL A 23 2.69 3.27 0.91
CA VAL A 23 2.46 4.64 1.36
C VAL A 23 3.78 5.40 1.27
N ASP A 24 3.75 6.64 0.78
CA ASP A 24 4.94 7.50 0.75
C ASP A 24 5.23 8.16 2.11
N GLY A 25 6.34 8.91 2.20
CA GLY A 25 6.73 9.62 3.43
C GLY A 25 5.77 10.75 3.86
N LYS A 26 4.77 11.09 3.03
CA LYS A 26 3.73 12.09 3.32
C LYS A 26 2.40 11.44 3.74
N GLY A 27 2.32 10.11 3.80
CA GLY A 27 1.11 9.39 4.16
C GLY A 27 0.14 9.20 2.98
N VAL A 28 0.59 9.36 1.73
CA VAL A 28 -0.23 9.15 0.54
C VAL A 28 -0.11 7.72 0.05
N VAL A 29 -1.24 7.05 -0.20
CA VAL A 29 -1.26 5.70 -0.80
C VAL A 29 -0.82 5.80 -2.26
N THR A 30 0.28 5.15 -2.61
CA THR A 30 0.87 5.20 -3.97
C THR A 30 0.61 3.93 -4.78
N LYS A 31 0.44 2.77 -4.12
CA LYS A 31 0.07 1.50 -4.74
C LYS A 31 -0.77 0.64 -3.80
N LEU A 32 -1.58 -0.26 -4.39
CA LEU A 32 -2.44 -1.19 -3.67
C LEU A 32 -2.50 -2.52 -4.40
N TRP A 33 -2.31 -3.61 -3.66
CA TRP A 33 -2.45 -4.98 -4.16
C TRP A 33 -3.45 -5.73 -3.28
N THR A 34 -4.57 -6.13 -3.88
CA THR A 34 -5.62 -6.90 -3.20
C THR A 34 -5.45 -8.38 -3.47
N GLY A 35 -5.65 -9.19 -2.44
CA GLY A 35 -5.51 -10.65 -2.50
C GLY A 35 -4.08 -11.10 -2.27
N LYS A 36 -3.88 -12.42 -2.33
CA LYS A 36 -2.55 -13.02 -2.23
C LYS A 36 -1.74 -12.67 -3.47
N LEU A 37 -0.52 -12.18 -3.29
CA LEU A 37 0.36 -11.87 -4.40
C LEU A 37 0.72 -13.14 -5.18
N GLN A 38 0.74 -13.00 -6.50
CA GLN A 38 1.42 -13.93 -7.39
C GLN A 38 2.87 -13.47 -7.56
N ALA A 39 3.77 -14.34 -7.99
CA ALA A 39 5.21 -14.04 -8.09
C ALA A 39 5.51 -12.70 -8.80
N GLN A 40 4.81 -12.41 -9.89
CA GLN A 40 4.96 -11.14 -10.61
C GLN A 40 4.61 -9.91 -9.74
N ALA A 41 3.54 -10.00 -8.95
CA ALA A 41 3.13 -8.91 -8.07
C ALA A 41 4.07 -8.77 -6.86
N GLU A 42 4.73 -9.84 -6.42
CA GLU A 42 5.79 -9.76 -5.40
C GLU A 42 7.00 -8.98 -5.93
N ASP A 43 7.43 -9.25 -7.18
CA ASP A 43 8.50 -8.49 -7.84
C ASP A 43 8.14 -7.01 -7.97
N GLU A 44 6.88 -6.69 -8.32
CA GLU A 44 6.40 -5.31 -8.38
C GLU A 44 6.45 -4.58 -7.03
N VAL A 45 6.10 -5.27 -5.94
CA VAL A 45 6.20 -4.72 -4.58
C VAL A 45 7.66 -4.44 -4.24
N LEU A 46 8.56 -5.40 -4.49
CA LEU A 46 9.99 -5.23 -4.20
C LEU A 46 10.62 -4.13 -5.04
N ALA A 47 10.28 -4.04 -6.33
CA ALA A 47 10.72 -2.96 -7.20
C ALA A 47 10.22 -1.59 -6.70
N ALA A 48 8.96 -1.51 -6.27
CA ALA A 48 8.38 -0.29 -5.74
C ALA A 48 9.09 0.18 -4.46
N LEU A 49 9.53 -0.74 -3.59
CA LEU A 49 10.29 -0.40 -2.37
C LEU A 49 11.72 0.05 -2.66
N ARG A 50 12.39 -0.56 -3.65
CA ARG A 50 13.77 -0.21 -4.03
C ARG A 50 13.88 1.17 -4.66
N GLY A 51 12.81 1.66 -5.30
CA GLY A 51 12.72 3.03 -5.82
C GLY A 51 12.53 4.11 -4.76
N VAL A 52 12.25 3.75 -3.50
CA VAL A 52 12.08 4.70 -2.38
C VAL A 52 13.44 5.00 -1.75
N ARG A 53 14.28 5.72 -2.49
CA ARG A 53 15.43 6.46 -1.94
C ARG A 53 15.42 7.85 -2.54
N SER A 54 14.81 8.80 -1.83
CA SER A 54 14.97 10.25 -2.03
C SER A 54 15.05 10.92 -0.67
#